data_AF-A0A7Y3AG50-F1
#
_entry.id   AF-A0A7Y3AG50-F1
#
_cell.length_a   1.000
_cell.length_b   1.000
_cell.length_c   1.000
_cell.angle_alpha   90.00
_cell.angle_beta   90.00
_cell.angle_gamma   90.00
#
_symmetry.space_group_name_H-M   'P 1'
#
loop_
_entity.id
_entity.type
_entity.pdbx_description
1 polymer ?
#
loop_
_entity_poly.entity_id
_entity_poly.type
_entity_poly.pdbx_seq_one_letter_code
_entity_poly.pdbx_strand_id
1 'polypeptide(L)'
;MSKKHPQIKSAKPILPKYKKIKAYILEGIASHSFTDALPSENRLADFFSVSRMTARKAMDELESEGHINRVNGKGSFVKTQKHYSGFFRVRPFKLWAEDLNVKPSAKVLKAGVIETPKEVAGVLGFPGQVILVKRLNYFDNLPVRYAVHYLRTEIAAGILMDDLEKESIY
;
A
#
# COMPACT_ATOMS: atom_id res chain seq x y z
N MET A 1 43.68 -12.60 -45.02
CA MET A 1 43.00 -13.82 -44.54
C MET A 1 41.98 -13.40 -43.49
N SER A 2 40.70 -13.61 -43.79
CA SER A 2 39.56 -13.08 -43.03
C SER A 2 39.25 -13.94 -41.80
N LYS A 3 38.80 -13.24 -40.74
CA LYS A 3 38.47 -13.69 -39.40
C LYS A 3 37.38 -14.76 -39.37
N LYS A 4 37.43 -15.67 -38.39
CA LYS A 4 36.23 -16.17 -37.70
C LYS A 4 36.45 -16.19 -36.19
N HIS A 5 35.98 -15.12 -35.54
CA HIS A 5 35.65 -15.14 -34.12
C HIS A 5 34.39 -16.01 -33.94
N PRO A 6 34.34 -16.93 -32.96
CA PRO A 6 33.11 -17.61 -32.61
C PRO A 6 32.15 -16.62 -31.93
N GLN A 7 30.98 -16.45 -32.54
CA GLN A 7 29.86 -15.67 -32.01
C GLN A 7 29.27 -16.39 -30.78
N ILE A 8 29.49 -15.86 -29.58
CA ILE A 8 28.79 -16.32 -28.38
C ILE A 8 27.37 -15.73 -28.43
N LYS A 9 26.38 -16.57 -28.76
CA LYS A 9 24.96 -16.22 -28.73
C LYS A 9 24.57 -15.86 -27.29
N SER A 10 24.06 -14.65 -27.07
CA SER A 10 23.53 -14.19 -25.79
C SER A 10 22.27 -14.97 -25.42
N ALA A 11 22.39 -15.92 -24.47
CA ALA A 11 21.25 -16.62 -23.92
C ALA A 11 20.45 -15.67 -23.01
N LYS A 12 19.22 -15.35 -23.42
CA LYS A 12 18.23 -14.63 -22.59
C LYS A 12 18.10 -15.38 -21.25
N PRO A 13 18.25 -14.73 -20.08
CA PRO A 13 18.26 -15.44 -18.81
C PRO A 13 16.91 -16.16 -18.63
N ILE A 14 16.95 -17.48 -18.52
CA ILE A 14 15.77 -18.31 -18.28
C ILE A 14 15.34 -18.03 -16.85
N LEU A 15 14.36 -17.15 -16.69
CA LEU A 15 13.81 -16.83 -15.38
C LEU A 15 13.32 -18.15 -14.73
N PRO A 16 13.77 -18.47 -13.50
CA PRO A 16 13.35 -19.67 -12.80
C PRO A 16 11.83 -19.81 -12.79
N LYS A 17 11.33 -21.02 -13.07
CA LYS A 17 9.90 -21.30 -13.20
C LYS A 17 9.06 -20.80 -12.02
N TYR A 18 9.55 -20.96 -10.78
CA TYR A 18 8.87 -20.47 -9.58
C TYR A 18 8.72 -18.93 -9.56
N LYS A 19 9.68 -18.17 -10.10
CA LYS A 19 9.59 -16.70 -10.19
C LYS A 19 8.49 -16.25 -11.16
N LYS A 20 8.17 -17.04 -12.19
CA LYS A 20 7.04 -16.77 -13.10
C LYS A 20 5.70 -16.90 -12.37
N ILE A 21 5.56 -17.95 -11.55
CA ILE A 21 4.36 -18.17 -10.73
C ILE A 21 4.16 -17.00 -9.76
N LYS A 22 5.25 -16.59 -9.10
CA LYS A 22 5.26 -15.44 -8.20
C LYS A 22 4.83 -14.15 -8.89
N ALA A 23 5.42 -13.83 -10.04
CA ALA A 23 5.06 -12.64 -10.82
C ALA A 23 3.58 -12.65 -11.22
N TYR A 24 3.06 -13.78 -11.69
CA TYR A 24 1.66 -13.95 -12.03
C TYR A 24 0.72 -13.68 -10.85
N ILE A 25 1.04 -14.20 -9.67
CA ILE A 25 0.23 -13.96 -8.46
C ILE A 25 0.30 -12.49 -8.05
N LEU A 26 1.48 -11.87 -8.06
CA LEU A 26 1.64 -10.46 -7.71
C LEU A 26 0.88 -9.53 -8.67
N GLU A 27 0.93 -9.82 -9.97
CA GLU A 27 0.18 -9.09 -10.99
C GLU A 27 -1.34 -9.25 -10.79
N GLY A 28 -1.79 -10.47 -10.46
CA GLY A 28 -3.19 -10.72 -10.15
C GLY A 28 -3.68 -10.03 -8.87
N ILE A 29 -2.82 -9.92 -7.85
CA ILE A 29 -3.11 -9.13 -6.64
C ILE A 29 -3.20 -7.64 -6.99
N ALA A 30 -2.22 -7.11 -7.73
CA ALA A 30 -2.17 -5.69 -8.09
C ALA A 30 -3.35 -5.26 -8.97
N SER A 31 -3.78 -6.12 -9.90
CA SER A 31 -4.92 -5.89 -10.78
C SER A 31 -6.28 -6.22 -10.15
N HIS A 32 -6.31 -6.67 -8.90
CA HIS A 32 -7.51 -7.11 -8.19
C HIS A 32 -8.22 -8.32 -8.84
N SER A 33 -7.52 -9.13 -9.64
CA SER A 33 -8.04 -10.41 -10.14
C SER A 33 -7.92 -11.52 -9.08
N PHE A 34 -7.01 -11.36 -8.11
CA PHE A 34 -6.91 -12.18 -6.91
C PHE A 34 -7.18 -11.31 -5.69
N THR A 35 -8.37 -11.45 -5.09
CA THR A 35 -8.81 -10.64 -3.93
C THR A 35 -8.80 -11.40 -2.62
N ASP A 36 -9.17 -12.69 -2.65
CA ASP A 36 -9.26 -13.55 -1.46
C ASP A 36 -8.43 -14.83 -1.64
N ALA A 37 -9.06 -15.90 -2.13
CA ALA A 37 -8.43 -17.20 -2.26
C ALA A 37 -7.56 -17.29 -3.52
N LEU A 38 -6.38 -17.88 -3.37
CA LEU A 38 -5.47 -18.15 -4.47
C LEU A 38 -5.67 -19.58 -5.02
N PRO A 39 -5.30 -19.82 -6.29
CA PRO A 39 -5.26 -21.17 -6.84
C PRO A 39 -4.36 -22.08 -6.00
N SER A 40 -4.76 -23.36 -5.88
CA SER A 40 -3.96 -24.35 -5.16
C SER A 40 -2.63 -24.61 -5.86
N GLU A 41 -1.64 -25.11 -5.09
CA GLU A 41 -0.34 -25.51 -5.64
C GLU A 41 -0.46 -26.51 -6.79
N ASN A 42 -1.44 -27.41 -6.73
CA ASN A 42 -1.70 -28.37 -7.81
C ASN A 42 -2.19 -27.65 -9.07
N ARG A 43 -3.17 -26.73 -8.95
CA ARG A 43 -3.64 -25.94 -10.11
C ARG A 43 -2.54 -25.08 -10.70
N LEU A 44 -1.69 -24.48 -9.87
CA LEU A 44 -0.53 -23.72 -10.34
C LEU A 44 0.51 -24.61 -11.01
N ALA A 45 0.75 -25.81 -10.48
CA ALA A 45 1.66 -26.78 -11.07
C ALA A 45 1.20 -27.21 -12.46
N ASP A 46 -0.10 -27.50 -12.61
CA ASP A 46 -0.71 -27.89 -13.88
C ASP A 46 -0.66 -26.72 -14.88
N PHE A 47 -1.10 -25.53 -14.48
CA PHE A 47 -1.15 -24.35 -15.33
C PHE A 47 0.23 -23.93 -15.85
N PHE A 48 1.26 -23.99 -15.02
CA PHE A 48 2.62 -23.63 -15.42
C PHE A 48 3.45 -24.82 -15.95
N SER A 49 2.88 -26.03 -15.98
CA SER A 49 3.59 -27.27 -16.36
C SER A 49 4.90 -27.45 -15.58
N VAL A 50 4.77 -27.48 -14.25
CA VAL A 50 5.89 -27.61 -13.29
C VAL A 50 5.60 -28.65 -12.22
N SER A 51 6.61 -29.04 -11.44
CA SER A 51 6.38 -29.88 -10.27
C SER A 51 5.63 -29.11 -9.18
N ARG A 52 4.82 -29.81 -8.38
CA ARG A 52 4.17 -29.24 -7.19
C ARG A 52 5.17 -28.55 -6.25
N MET A 53 6.38 -29.09 -6.12
CA MET A 53 7.46 -28.47 -5.33
C MET A 53 7.87 -27.09 -5.85
N THR A 54 7.81 -26.87 -7.17
CA THR A 54 8.12 -25.58 -7.78
C THR A 54 7.02 -24.54 -7.49
N ALA A 55 5.75 -24.96 -7.58
CA ALA A 55 4.61 -24.11 -7.20
C ALA A 55 4.64 -23.78 -5.70
N ARG A 56 4.90 -24.79 -4.86
CA ARG A 56 5.08 -24.64 -3.42
C ARG A 56 6.18 -23.63 -3.08
N LYS A 57 7.35 -23.74 -3.71
CA LYS A 57 8.44 -22.76 -3.53
C LYS A 57 8.01 -21.32 -3.84
N ALA A 58 7.25 -21.10 -4.91
CA ALA A 58 6.75 -19.76 -5.24
C ALA A 58 5.81 -19.21 -4.16
N MET A 59 4.91 -20.06 -3.67
CA MET A 59 3.97 -19.73 -2.61
C MET A 59 4.66 -19.51 -1.26
N ASP A 60 5.71 -20.27 -0.95
CA ASP A 60 6.53 -20.08 0.26
C ASP A 60 7.26 -18.73 0.24
N GLU A 61 7.83 -18.32 -0.90
CA GLU A 61 8.43 -16.99 -1.03
C GLU A 61 7.40 -15.87 -0.87
N LEU A 62 6.23 -16.00 -1.50
CA LEU A 62 5.15 -15.02 -1.37
C LEU A 62 4.66 -14.87 0.07
N GLU A 63 4.60 -15.97 0.81
CA GLU A 63 4.24 -15.96 2.23
C GLU A 63 5.35 -15.32 3.08
N SER A 64 6.62 -15.67 2.82
CA SER A 64 7.76 -15.07 3.53
C SER A 64 7.88 -13.56 3.32
N GLU A 65 7.49 -13.07 2.13
CA GLU A 65 7.47 -11.65 1.79
C GLU A 65 6.19 -10.95 2.25
N GLY A 66 5.24 -11.70 2.82
CA GLY A 66 4.02 -11.17 3.39
C GLY A 66 2.98 -10.73 2.36
N HIS A 67 3.02 -11.26 1.14
CA HIS A 67 1.97 -11.02 0.14
C HIS A 67 0.74 -11.91 0.34
N ILE A 68 0.92 -13.07 0.96
CA ILE A 68 -0.11 -14.10 1.16
C ILE A 68 -0.05 -14.67 2.57
N ASN A 69 -1.11 -15.35 3.00
CA ASN A 69 -1.13 -16.20 4.20
C ASN A 69 -1.68 -17.58 3.84
N ARG A 70 -1.10 -18.64 4.42
CA ARG A 70 -1.65 -19.99 4.32
C ARG A 70 -2.48 -20.36 5.54
N VAL A 71 -3.63 -20.98 5.32
CA VAL A 71 -4.46 -21.54 6.37
C VAL A 71 -4.53 -23.04 6.16
N ASN A 72 -4.01 -23.81 7.13
CA ASN A 72 -3.94 -25.25 7.04
C ASN A 72 -5.34 -25.85 6.76
N GLY A 73 -5.43 -26.72 5.76
CA GLY A 73 -6.69 -27.31 5.32
C GLY A 73 -7.66 -26.39 4.56
N LYS A 74 -7.41 -25.07 4.49
CA LYS A 74 -8.30 -24.10 3.81
C LYS A 74 -7.69 -23.45 2.57
N GLY A 75 -6.37 -23.50 2.42
CA GLY A 75 -5.66 -23.01 1.23
C GLY A 75 -4.82 -21.76 1.48
N SER A 76 -4.51 -21.04 0.41
CA SER A 76 -3.69 -19.82 0.43
C SER A 76 -4.56 -18.62 0.09
N PHE A 77 -4.38 -17.53 0.83
CA PHE A 77 -5.18 -16.32 0.71
C PHE A 77 -4.27 -15.13 0.50
N VAL A 78 -4.70 -14.17 -0.33
CA VAL A 78 -4.04 -12.87 -0.44
C VAL A 78 -4.01 -12.26 0.95
N LYS A 79 -2.82 -11.89 1.40
CA LYS A 79 -2.70 -11.09 2.62
C LYS A 79 -3.15 -9.72 2.18
N THR A 80 -4.43 -9.41 2.39
CA THR A 80 -4.88 -8.04 2.35
C THR A 80 -3.90 -7.27 3.24
N GLN A 81 -3.03 -6.45 2.63
CA GLN A 81 -2.61 -5.25 3.34
C GLN A 81 -3.94 -4.69 3.80
N LYS A 82 -4.16 -4.63 5.11
CA LYS A 82 -5.26 -3.86 5.62
C LYS A 82 -4.94 -2.43 5.16
N HIS A 83 -5.33 -2.09 3.92
CA HIS A 83 -6.11 -0.90 3.73
C HIS A 83 -7.17 -1.07 4.78
N TYR A 84 -6.94 -0.41 5.91
CA TYR A 84 -7.87 -0.41 7.01
C TYR A 84 -9.13 0.27 6.45
N SER A 85 -9.95 -0.50 5.75
CA SER A 85 -11.33 -0.18 5.37
C SER A 85 -12.27 -0.48 6.53
N GLY A 86 -11.74 -1.07 7.62
CA GLY A 86 -12.34 -0.87 8.93
C GLY A 86 -12.40 0.62 9.18
N PHE A 87 -13.61 1.12 9.43
CA PHE A 87 -13.87 2.43 10.00
C PHE A 87 -13.01 2.60 11.27
N PHE A 88 -11.74 2.97 11.12
CA PHE A 88 -11.08 3.77 12.11
C PHE A 88 -11.84 5.07 12.05
N ARG A 89 -12.82 5.25 12.96
CA ARG A 89 -13.09 6.60 13.44
C ARG A 89 -11.73 7.08 13.92
N VAL A 90 -11.06 7.88 13.11
CA VAL A 90 -9.84 8.53 13.55
C VAL A 90 -10.27 9.36 14.73
N ARG A 91 -9.93 8.88 15.93
CA ARG A 91 -10.37 9.55 17.15
C ARG A 91 -9.82 10.97 17.07
N PRO A 92 -10.68 12.00 17.19
CA PRO A 92 -10.22 13.38 17.15
C PRO A 92 -9.07 13.56 18.14
N PHE A 93 -8.02 14.26 17.69
CA PHE A 93 -6.81 14.48 18.48
C PHE A 93 -7.10 15.07 19.86
N LYS A 94 -8.12 15.92 19.92
CA LYS A 94 -8.61 16.54 21.15
C LYS A 94 -9.10 15.53 22.17
N LEU A 95 -9.88 14.53 21.75
CA LEU A 95 -10.36 13.47 22.65
C LEU A 95 -9.19 12.62 23.19
N TRP A 96 -8.11 12.46 22.41
CA TRP A 96 -6.91 11.77 22.88
C TRP A 96 -6.18 12.57 23.96
N ALA A 97 -6.13 13.89 23.82
CA ALA A 97 -5.58 14.78 24.85
C ALA A 97 -6.40 14.72 26.15
N GLU A 98 -7.72 14.67 26.04
CA GLU A 98 -8.64 14.58 27.19
C GLU A 98 -8.40 13.31 28.02
N ASP A 99 -8.25 12.14 27.39
CA ASP A 99 -7.98 10.88 28.12
C ASP A 99 -6.66 10.90 28.89
N LEU A 100 -5.67 11.57 28.33
CA LEU A 100 -4.34 11.71 28.93
C LEU A 100 -4.28 12.89 29.91
N ASN A 101 -5.35 13.69 30.00
CA ASN A 101 -5.41 14.93 30.77
C ASN A 101 -4.25 15.89 30.45
N VAL A 102 -3.94 16.05 29.16
CA VAL A 102 -2.85 16.90 28.64
C VAL A 102 -3.42 18.00 27.74
N LYS A 103 -2.70 19.12 27.57
CA LYS A 103 -3.14 20.21 26.70
C LYS A 103 -2.73 19.96 25.25
N PRO A 104 -3.67 19.84 24.30
CA PRO A 104 -3.34 19.71 22.89
C PRO A 104 -2.99 21.07 22.27
N SER A 105 -2.03 21.09 21.35
CA SER A 105 -1.82 22.18 20.41
C SER A 105 -1.34 21.67 19.06
N ALA A 106 -1.41 22.49 18.02
CA ALA A 106 -0.91 22.16 16.70
C ALA A 106 -0.15 23.33 16.08
N LYS A 107 0.85 23.00 15.26
CA LYS A 107 1.56 23.92 14.39
C LYS A 107 1.34 23.50 12.95
N VAL A 108 0.86 24.41 12.11
CA VAL A 108 0.74 24.15 10.68
C VAL A 108 2.13 24.25 10.04
N LEU A 109 2.54 23.18 9.37
CA LEU A 109 3.82 23.10 8.66
C LEU A 109 3.66 23.43 7.17
N LYS A 110 2.52 23.05 6.58
CA LYS A 110 2.17 23.36 5.19
C LYS A 110 0.67 23.22 4.99
N ALA A 111 0.04 24.18 4.32
CA ALA A 111 -1.35 24.09 3.89
C ALA A 111 -1.49 24.66 2.47
N GLY A 112 -2.27 24.02 1.60
CA GLY A 112 -2.58 24.57 0.28
C GLY A 112 -2.97 23.52 -0.75
N VAL A 113 -3.40 24.00 -1.92
CA VAL A 113 -3.78 23.16 -3.06
C VAL A 113 -2.51 22.65 -3.76
N ILE A 114 -2.48 21.35 -4.07
CA ILE A 114 -1.39 20.71 -4.80
C ILE A 114 -1.94 19.75 -5.85
N GLU A 115 -1.09 19.41 -6.83
CA GLU A 115 -1.29 18.23 -7.66
C GLU A 115 -1.30 16.97 -6.80
N THR A 116 -2.24 16.07 -7.06
CA THR A 116 -2.40 14.85 -6.26
C THR A 116 -1.26 13.87 -6.57
N PRO A 117 -0.47 13.46 -5.56
CA PRO A 117 0.55 12.43 -5.75
C PRO A 117 -0.07 11.14 -6.30
N LYS A 118 0.64 10.45 -7.21
CA LYS A 118 0.12 9.24 -7.89
C LYS A 118 -0.41 8.18 -6.92
N GLU A 119 0.32 7.95 -5.84
CA GLU A 119 -0.04 6.99 -4.78
C GLU A 119 -1.33 7.40 -4.04
N VAL A 120 -1.53 8.70 -3.86
CA VAL A 120 -2.71 9.27 -3.19
C VAL A 120 -3.92 9.25 -4.11
N ALA A 121 -3.75 9.53 -5.40
CA ALA A 121 -4.84 9.56 -6.38
C ALA A 121 -5.57 8.22 -6.48
N GLY A 122 -4.82 7.11 -6.48
CA GLY A 122 -5.39 5.75 -6.52
C GLY A 122 -6.22 5.44 -5.27
N VAL A 123 -5.75 5.84 -4.08
CA VAL A 123 -6.48 5.61 -2.82
C VAL A 123 -7.69 6.52 -2.68
N LEU A 124 -7.56 7.79 -3.07
CA LEU A 124 -8.67 8.76 -3.01
C LEU A 124 -9.71 8.49 -4.09
N GLY A 125 -9.40 7.76 -5.16
CA GLY A 125 -10.28 7.65 -6.33
C GLY A 125 -10.60 9.00 -6.96
N PHE A 126 -9.68 9.96 -6.84
CA PHE A 126 -9.88 11.34 -7.24
C PHE A 126 -8.68 11.85 -8.06
N PRO A 127 -8.88 12.18 -9.34
CA PRO A 127 -7.79 12.57 -10.23
C PRO A 127 -7.47 14.08 -10.20
N GLY A 128 -8.30 14.90 -9.56
CA GLY A 128 -8.11 16.35 -9.49
C GLY A 128 -7.09 16.80 -8.45
N GLN A 129 -6.91 18.11 -8.30
CA GLN A 129 -6.04 18.70 -7.27
C GLN A 129 -6.61 18.48 -5.86
N VAL A 130 -5.73 18.28 -4.89
CA VAL A 130 -6.11 18.08 -3.47
C VAL A 130 -5.59 19.20 -2.61
N ILE A 131 -6.24 19.39 -1.47
CA ILE A 131 -5.75 20.25 -0.40
C ILE A 131 -4.83 19.40 0.47
N LEU A 132 -3.56 19.80 0.55
CA LEU A 132 -2.59 19.24 1.47
C LEU A 132 -2.60 20.04 2.77
N VAL A 133 -2.74 19.37 3.91
CA VAL A 133 -2.52 19.95 5.23
C VAL A 133 -1.53 19.10 6.02
N LYS A 134 -0.38 19.69 6.38
CA LYS A 134 0.66 19.10 7.23
C LYS A 134 0.68 19.82 8.57
N ARG A 135 0.51 19.08 9.67
CA ARG A 135 0.55 19.61 11.04
C ARG A 135 1.47 18.80 11.92
N LEU A 136 2.18 19.49 12.81
CA LEU A 136 2.81 18.87 13.97
C LEU A 136 1.93 19.17 15.19
N ASN A 137 1.47 18.12 15.87
CA ASN A 137 0.60 18.25 17.03
C ASN A 137 1.38 17.91 18.29
N TYR A 138 1.02 18.56 19.38
CA TYR A 138 1.71 18.54 20.64
C TYR A 138 0.76 18.19 21.78
N PHE A 139 1.32 17.60 22.83
CA PHE A 139 0.74 17.53 24.17
C PHE A 139 1.71 18.22 25.13
N ASP A 140 1.24 19.25 25.85
CA ASP A 140 2.05 20.02 26.80
C ASP A 140 3.42 20.45 26.23
N ASN A 141 3.41 20.94 24.98
CA ASN A 141 4.57 21.37 24.20
C ASN A 141 5.53 20.25 23.72
N LEU A 142 5.24 18.98 23.99
CA LEU A 142 5.96 17.84 23.43
C LEU A 142 5.34 17.43 22.09
N PRO A 143 6.11 17.31 20.99
CA PRO A 143 5.59 16.89 19.71
C PRO A 143 5.21 15.40 19.74
N VAL A 144 3.94 15.09 19.46
CA VAL A 144 3.39 13.73 19.58
C VAL A 144 2.87 13.17 18.26
N ARG A 145 2.55 14.02 17.27
CA ARG A 145 1.99 13.56 16.01
C ARG A 145 2.32 14.46 14.83
N TYR A 146 2.98 13.91 13.82
CA TYR A 146 3.04 14.52 12.50
C TYR A 146 1.88 14.00 11.64
N ALA A 147 0.95 14.88 11.28
CA ALA A 147 -0.25 14.56 10.52
C ALA A 147 -0.15 15.13 9.10
N VAL A 148 -0.49 14.31 8.10
CA VAL A 148 -0.56 14.70 6.70
C VAL A 148 -1.94 14.32 6.16
N HIS A 149 -2.70 15.31 5.74
CA HIS A 149 -4.03 15.15 5.17
C HIS A 149 -4.01 15.53 3.70
N TYR A 150 -4.62 14.68 2.87
CA TYR A 150 -4.97 14.99 1.48
C TYR A 150 -6.48 15.00 1.39
N LEU A 151 -7.06 16.16 1.12
CA LEU A 151 -8.50 16.35 1.08
C LEU A 151 -8.92 16.69 -0.34
N ARG A 152 -10.02 16.12 -0.82
CA ARG A 152 -10.54 16.45 -2.14
C ARG A 152 -10.99 17.92 -2.14
N THR A 153 -10.53 18.68 -3.11
CA THR A 153 -10.90 20.09 -3.28
C THR A 153 -12.41 20.27 -3.42
N GLU A 154 -13.09 19.34 -4.11
CA GLU A 154 -14.55 19.36 -4.31
C GLU A 154 -15.36 19.31 -3.00
N ILE A 155 -14.80 18.73 -1.92
CA ILE A 155 -15.47 18.56 -0.63
C ILE A 155 -14.99 19.60 0.37
N ALA A 156 -13.68 19.88 0.39
CA ALA A 156 -13.01 20.56 1.50
C ALA A 156 -12.45 21.94 1.14
N ALA A 157 -12.84 22.54 0.01
CA ALA A 157 -12.33 23.85 -0.43
C ALA A 157 -12.30 24.94 0.67
N GLY A 158 -13.34 24.98 1.51
CA GLY A 158 -13.48 25.96 2.59
C GLY A 158 -12.44 25.83 3.70
N ILE A 159 -11.80 24.66 3.87
CA ILE A 159 -10.93 24.39 5.03
C ILE A 159 -9.70 25.30 5.09
N LEU A 160 -9.28 25.87 3.95
CA LEU A 160 -8.18 26.82 3.91
C LEU A 160 -8.55 28.20 4.46
N MET A 161 -9.82 28.45 4.73
CA MET A 161 -10.32 29.66 5.38
C MET A 161 -10.36 29.53 6.91
N ASP A 162 -10.26 28.31 7.43
CA ASP A 162 -10.35 28.00 8.85
C ASP A 162 -9.00 28.20 9.57
N ASP A 163 -9.04 28.36 10.89
CA ASP A 163 -7.83 28.36 11.73
C ASP A 163 -7.35 26.90 11.94
N LEU A 164 -6.54 26.42 11.00
CA LEU A 164 -6.00 25.05 10.97
C LEU A 164 -5.13 24.67 12.21
N GLU A 165 -4.74 25.62 13.06
CA GLU A 165 -4.05 25.34 14.32
C GLU A 165 -5.00 25.08 15.48
N LYS A 166 -6.22 25.63 15.43
CA LYS A 166 -7.24 25.48 16.48
C LYS A 166 -8.32 24.47 16.10
N GLU A 167 -8.65 24.37 14.83
CA GLU A 167 -9.79 23.59 14.36
C GLU A 167 -9.44 22.14 14.03
N SER A 168 -10.44 21.28 14.24
CA SER A 168 -10.38 19.87 13.83
C SER A 168 -10.53 19.79 12.32
N ILE A 169 -9.79 18.88 11.67
CA ILE A 169 -9.99 18.55 10.25
C ILE A 169 -11.13 17.52 10.08
N TYR A 170 -11.57 16.91 11.19
CA TYR A 170 -12.65 15.92 11.28
C TYR A 170 -13.91 16.53 11.89
#